data_AF-A0A484BTU7-F1
#
_entry.id   AF-A0A484BTU7-F1
#
_cell.length_a   1.000
_cell.length_b   1.000
_cell.length_c   1.000
_cell.angle_alpha   90.00
_cell.angle_beta   90.00
_cell.angle_gamma   90.00
#
_symmetry.space_group_name_H-M   'P 1'
#
loop_
_entity.id
_entity.type
_entity.pdbx_description
1 polymer ?
#
loop_
_entity_poly.entity_id
_entity_poly.type
_entity_poly.pdbx_seq_one_letter_code
_entity_poly.pdbx_strand_id
1 'polypeptide(L)'
;MSVLFYLCLLWLLCNSCLALPKQVSVTSIKCNGYLCEELNYPDVSEVAYFTAEIRKELDNQTILVLRNSHLNRLPLNVFRTLGKLEHLDVQGCQVQHVAAECFESATKLKKLQLAGNLISKLDAATFALATELEELNLADNRLDNLPASVFAGLHKLRQLWLQDNQLQQLPVGIFTDLLQLQQLNLDNNQLAELPEKLCADQAQLQQFSARGNRLKRISANAFPSVQRLIISDNPQLHRLHLTGHIRELQADNCPLESLQLDQFEQLEQLLLSNTRLQSLEFLHNASSLLDLDLTGLDQLPAIPDPWPAQHLKRLSISYVNDSNWPDQILKQLPELQVLDVWHNQQREIYIKEDFGQLNSHYIDDTDSLCEQLEQFMGDATLPKHITIFDNEVDNQEAYSMQCPGVEVAQAEKLIWFEDNADSLT
;
A
#
# COMPACT_ATOMS: atom_id res chain seq x y z
N MET A 1 -44.66 -33.79 21.72
CA MET A 1 -44.34 -32.34 21.74
C MET A 1 -43.54 -32.04 23.01
N SER A 2 -42.36 -31.42 22.89
CA SER A 2 -41.72 -30.56 23.93
C SER A 2 -40.19 -30.70 24.12
N VAL A 3 -39.42 -31.26 23.18
CA VAL A 3 -37.96 -31.00 23.13
C VAL A 3 -37.65 -30.05 21.98
N LEU A 4 -38.21 -30.31 20.78
CA LEU A 4 -38.16 -29.39 19.64
C LEU A 4 -38.83 -28.03 19.91
N PHE A 5 -39.89 -27.98 20.74
CA PHE A 5 -40.54 -26.71 21.08
C PHE A 5 -39.70 -25.88 22.07
N TYR A 6 -39.02 -26.54 23.01
CA TYR A 6 -38.09 -25.89 23.95
C TYR A 6 -36.80 -25.46 23.27
N LEU A 7 -36.26 -26.25 22.33
CA LEU A 7 -35.12 -25.86 21.50
C LEU A 7 -35.47 -24.70 20.58
N CYS A 8 -36.68 -24.67 19.99
CA CYS A 8 -37.13 -23.56 19.17
C CYS A 8 -37.38 -22.29 20.02
N LEU A 9 -37.90 -22.41 21.24
CA LEU A 9 -37.99 -21.30 22.20
C LEU A 9 -36.62 -20.84 22.69
N LEU A 10 -35.66 -21.74 22.92
CA LEU A 10 -34.28 -21.40 23.25
C LEU A 10 -33.57 -20.74 22.05
N TRP A 11 -33.86 -21.14 20.82
CA TRP A 11 -33.34 -20.51 19.60
C TRP A 11 -33.96 -19.11 19.38
N LEU A 12 -35.26 -18.96 19.62
CA LEU A 12 -35.96 -17.68 19.63
C LEU A 12 -35.50 -16.77 20.78
N LEU A 13 -35.22 -17.31 21.97
CA LEU A 13 -34.73 -16.53 23.13
C LEU A 13 -33.24 -16.18 23.02
N CYS A 14 -32.42 -17.02 22.37
CA CYS A 14 -30.98 -16.78 22.21
C CYS A 14 -30.69 -15.77 21.07
N ASN A 15 -31.53 -15.72 20.02
CA ASN A 15 -31.47 -14.66 19.00
C ASN A 15 -32.16 -13.34 19.41
N SER A 16 -32.77 -13.27 20.60
CA SER A 16 -33.51 -12.08 21.08
C SER A 16 -32.84 -11.36 22.27
N CYS A 17 -31.55 -11.57 22.54
CA CYS A 17 -30.87 -10.95 23.70
C CYS A 17 -29.58 -10.19 23.37
N LEU A 18 -29.47 -9.64 22.15
CA LEU A 18 -28.81 -8.37 21.96
C LEU A 18 -29.92 -7.37 21.61
N ALA A 19 -30.37 -6.61 22.61
CA ALA A 19 -31.28 -5.51 22.35
C ALA A 19 -30.63 -4.59 21.30
N LEU A 20 -31.39 -4.25 20.25
CA LEU A 20 -30.94 -3.24 19.28
C LEU A 20 -30.50 -1.99 20.05
N PRO A 21 -29.37 -1.35 19.66
CA PRO A 21 -28.89 -0.17 20.36
C PRO A 21 -29.97 0.90 20.35
N LYS A 22 -30.14 1.56 21.49
CA LYS A 22 -31.06 2.67 21.65
C LYS A 22 -30.58 3.82 20.75
N GLN A 23 -31.45 4.23 19.84
CA GLN A 23 -31.20 5.38 18.99
C GLN A 23 -31.27 6.65 19.84
N VAL A 24 -30.20 7.45 19.82
CA VAL A 24 -30.12 8.74 20.50
C VAL A 24 -30.09 9.84 19.45
N SER A 25 -31.14 10.66 19.45
CA SER A 25 -31.30 11.76 18.50
C SER A 25 -30.21 12.80 18.68
N VAL A 26 -29.42 13.02 17.64
CA VAL A 26 -28.46 14.12 17.54
C VAL A 26 -29.18 15.32 16.94
N THR A 27 -29.41 16.37 17.72
CA THR A 27 -30.11 17.59 17.27
C THR A 27 -29.18 18.74 16.93
N SER A 28 -27.92 18.69 17.36
CA SER A 28 -26.88 19.65 17.06
C SER A 28 -25.52 18.96 17.11
N ILE A 29 -24.58 19.42 16.29
CA ILE A 29 -23.20 18.94 16.28
C ILE A 29 -22.26 20.13 16.14
N LYS A 30 -21.07 20.09 16.74
CA LYS A 30 -20.13 21.20 16.65
C LYS A 30 -19.39 21.12 15.32
N CYS A 31 -19.77 21.94 14.33
CA CYS A 31 -19.16 21.93 13.00
C CYS A 31 -18.56 23.29 12.60
N ASN A 32 -17.46 23.23 11.85
CA ASN A 32 -16.92 24.31 11.04
C ASN A 32 -16.91 23.86 9.57
N GLY A 33 -18.00 24.16 8.86
CA GLY A 33 -18.20 23.69 7.49
C GLY A 33 -18.46 22.18 7.45
N TYR A 34 -17.61 21.43 6.75
CA TYR A 34 -17.70 19.96 6.63
C TYR A 34 -17.01 19.22 7.79
N LEU A 35 -16.22 19.92 8.61
CA LEU A 35 -15.49 19.35 9.73
C LEU A 35 -16.33 19.47 11.00
N CYS A 36 -16.64 18.34 11.62
CA CYS A 36 -17.44 18.25 12.82
C CYS A 36 -16.71 17.49 13.92
N GLU A 37 -16.93 17.89 15.16
CA GLU A 37 -16.18 17.38 16.31
C GLU A 37 -17.09 17.02 17.49
N GLU A 38 -16.52 16.27 18.44
CA GLU A 38 -17.11 15.96 19.75
C GLU A 38 -18.42 15.15 19.68
N LEU A 39 -18.62 14.35 18.63
CA LEU A 39 -19.75 13.44 18.55
C LEU A 39 -19.47 12.14 19.34
N ASN A 40 -19.88 12.10 20.61
CA ASN A 40 -19.48 11.06 21.54
C ASN A 40 -20.63 10.12 21.92
N TYR A 41 -20.59 8.92 21.35
CA TYR A 41 -21.48 7.78 21.64
C TYR A 41 -20.63 6.50 21.80
N PRO A 42 -19.82 6.40 22.87
CA PRO A 42 -18.91 5.26 23.09
C PRO A 42 -19.60 4.00 23.64
N ASP A 43 -20.83 4.12 24.13
CA ASP A 43 -21.59 2.99 24.70
C ASP A 43 -22.17 2.10 23.59
N VAL A 44 -21.94 0.78 23.70
CA VAL A 44 -22.46 -0.23 22.77
C VAL A 44 -23.99 -0.28 22.70
N SER A 45 -24.66 0.19 23.77
CA SER A 45 -26.11 0.22 23.94
C SER A 45 -26.77 1.45 23.31
N GLU A 46 -25.99 2.43 22.86
CA GLU A 46 -26.49 3.64 22.21
C GLU A 46 -25.95 3.76 20.77
N VAL A 47 -26.70 4.45 19.92
CA VAL A 47 -26.25 4.80 18.57
C VAL A 47 -26.75 6.19 18.21
N ALA A 48 -25.84 7.02 17.73
CA ALA A 48 -26.17 8.35 17.22
C ALA A 48 -27.15 8.24 16.04
N TYR A 49 -28.22 9.02 16.07
CA TYR A 49 -29.21 9.09 15.00
C TYR A 49 -29.34 10.55 14.53
N PHE A 50 -29.04 10.82 13.27
CA PHE A 50 -29.06 12.18 12.73
C PHE A 50 -30.51 12.63 12.46
N THR A 51 -30.90 13.78 13.01
CA THR A 51 -32.28 14.30 12.89
C THR A 51 -32.43 15.36 11.80
N ALA A 52 -33.67 15.84 11.61
CA ALA A 52 -33.96 16.93 10.67
C ALA A 52 -33.31 18.27 11.06
N GLU A 53 -32.97 18.46 12.34
CA GLU A 53 -32.23 19.61 12.82
C GLU A 53 -30.79 19.61 12.25
N ILE A 54 -30.12 18.46 12.26
CA ILE A 54 -28.79 18.30 11.64
C ILE A 54 -28.83 18.58 10.15
N ARG A 55 -29.91 18.17 9.46
CA ARG A 55 -30.10 18.55 8.05
C ARG A 55 -30.04 20.06 7.88
N LYS A 56 -30.73 20.85 8.71
CA LYS A 56 -30.72 22.33 8.55
C LYS A 56 -29.32 22.92 8.67
N GLU A 57 -28.46 22.31 9.48
CA GLU A 57 -27.07 22.73 9.68
C GLU A 57 -26.15 22.29 8.52
N LEU A 58 -26.37 21.09 7.96
CA LEU A 58 -25.44 20.43 7.03
C LEU A 58 -26.01 20.10 5.63
N ASP A 59 -27.22 20.55 5.25
CA ASP A 59 -27.93 20.12 4.01
C ASP A 59 -27.15 20.33 2.70
N ASN A 60 -26.20 21.26 2.69
CA ASN A 60 -25.39 21.58 1.52
C ASN A 60 -24.02 20.90 1.51
N GLN A 61 -23.67 20.15 2.54
CA GLN A 61 -22.38 19.48 2.61
C GLN A 61 -22.36 18.23 1.73
N THR A 62 -21.32 18.14 0.90
CA THR A 62 -20.98 16.92 0.14
C THR A 62 -19.90 16.10 0.85
N ILE A 63 -19.25 16.69 1.85
CA ILE A 63 -18.22 16.06 2.66
C ILE A 63 -18.63 16.20 4.13
N LEU A 64 -18.42 15.16 4.92
CA LEU A 64 -18.55 15.20 6.37
C LEU A 64 -17.35 14.49 6.97
N VAL A 65 -16.57 15.22 7.76
CA VAL A 65 -15.42 14.69 8.49
C VAL A 65 -15.74 14.76 9.98
N LEU A 66 -15.66 13.63 10.66
CA LEU A 66 -15.75 13.54 12.11
C LEU A 66 -14.33 13.44 12.69
N ARG A 67 -13.94 14.41 13.51
CA ARG A 67 -12.69 14.38 14.29
C ARG A 67 -13.01 14.42 15.77
N ASN A 68 -12.06 14.01 16.60
CA ASN A 68 -12.17 14.06 18.07
C ASN A 68 -13.53 13.54 18.58
N SER A 69 -14.00 12.44 17.98
CA SER A 69 -15.32 11.84 18.20
C SER A 69 -15.14 10.40 18.63
N HIS A 70 -15.91 9.96 19.61
CA HIS A 70 -15.87 8.59 20.14
C HIS A 70 -17.15 7.87 19.77
N LEU A 71 -17.12 7.07 18.72
CA LEU A 71 -18.28 6.40 18.16
C LEU A 71 -18.08 4.90 18.24
N ASN A 72 -18.85 4.19 19.08
CA ASN A 72 -18.80 2.72 19.06
C ASN A 72 -19.39 2.16 17.75
N ARG A 73 -20.41 2.84 17.22
CA ARG A 73 -21.15 2.48 16.01
C ARG A 73 -21.20 3.67 15.05
N LEU A 74 -21.21 3.41 13.74
CA LEU A 74 -21.50 4.49 12.79
C LEU A 74 -22.89 5.08 13.02
N PRO A 75 -23.06 6.42 12.93
CA PRO A 75 -24.36 7.03 13.12
C PRO A 75 -25.39 6.54 12.10
N LEU A 76 -26.62 6.34 12.54
CA LEU A 76 -27.74 5.96 11.68
C LEU A 76 -28.30 7.17 10.94
N ASN A 77 -28.91 6.91 9.78
CA ASN A 77 -29.60 7.91 8.95
C ASN A 77 -28.74 9.08 8.47
N VAL A 78 -27.41 8.94 8.44
CA VAL A 78 -26.51 9.98 7.93
C VAL A 78 -26.84 10.31 6.48
N PHE A 79 -26.84 9.33 5.58
CA PHE A 79 -27.07 9.58 4.14
C PHE A 79 -28.52 9.92 3.81
N ARG A 80 -29.47 9.39 4.58
CA ARG A 80 -30.88 9.79 4.49
C ARG A 80 -31.07 11.27 4.85
N THR A 81 -30.40 11.72 5.90
CA THR A 81 -30.46 13.11 6.40
C THR A 81 -29.65 14.05 5.51
N LEU A 82 -28.46 13.64 5.09
CA LEU A 82 -27.51 14.39 4.27
C LEU A 82 -27.46 13.79 2.86
N GLY A 83 -28.57 13.91 2.12
CA GLY A 83 -28.75 13.25 0.81
C GLY A 83 -27.84 13.75 -0.33
N LYS A 84 -26.97 14.74 -0.07
CA LYS A 84 -25.93 15.20 -1.00
C LYS A 84 -24.53 14.69 -0.63
N LEU A 85 -24.40 13.95 0.47
CA LEU A 85 -23.11 13.52 0.99
C LEU A 85 -22.46 12.52 0.03
N GLU A 86 -21.28 12.89 -0.46
CA GLU A 86 -20.45 12.08 -1.35
C GLU A 86 -19.23 11.50 -0.63
N HIS A 87 -18.80 12.12 0.47
CA HIS A 87 -17.64 11.68 1.25
C HIS A 87 -17.98 11.70 2.75
N LEU A 88 -17.86 10.55 3.39
CA LEU A 88 -17.90 10.43 4.85
C LEU A 88 -16.53 9.96 5.37
N ASP A 89 -15.91 10.78 6.21
CA ASP A 89 -14.66 10.48 6.92
C ASP A 89 -14.92 10.34 8.42
N VAL A 90 -14.68 9.14 8.94
CA VAL A 90 -14.86 8.77 10.36
C VAL A 90 -13.60 8.04 10.84
N GLN A 91 -12.43 8.49 10.38
CA GLN A 91 -11.15 7.91 10.78
C GLN A 91 -10.83 8.19 12.25
N GLY A 92 -10.20 7.24 12.94
CA GLY A 92 -9.74 7.46 14.32
C GLY A 92 -10.85 7.63 15.36
N CYS A 93 -12.10 7.30 15.03
CA CYS A 93 -13.26 7.56 15.87
C CYS A 93 -13.65 6.39 16.79
N GLN A 94 -12.81 5.35 16.86
CA GLN A 94 -13.00 4.15 17.69
C GLN A 94 -14.21 3.29 17.31
N VAL A 95 -14.62 3.35 16.04
CA VAL A 95 -15.75 2.55 15.51
C VAL A 95 -15.45 1.07 15.64
N GLN A 96 -16.39 0.32 16.22
CA GLN A 96 -16.30 -1.14 16.37
C GLN A 96 -17.32 -1.87 15.49
N HIS A 97 -18.47 -1.24 15.23
CA HIS A 97 -19.55 -1.85 14.46
C HIS A 97 -20.02 -0.95 13.32
N VAL A 98 -20.12 -1.55 12.13
CA VAL A 98 -20.66 -0.95 10.92
C VAL A 98 -21.82 -1.82 10.45
N ALA A 99 -23.04 -1.31 10.60
CA ALA A 99 -24.25 -2.03 10.21
C ALA A 99 -24.67 -1.62 8.79
N ALA A 100 -25.28 -2.53 8.03
CA ALA A 100 -25.68 -2.24 6.64
C ALA A 100 -26.71 -1.10 6.57
N GLU A 101 -27.57 -0.99 7.59
CA GLU A 101 -28.61 0.02 7.75
C GLU A 101 -28.03 1.44 7.85
N CYS A 102 -26.75 1.60 8.24
CA CYS A 102 -26.06 2.89 8.22
C CYS A 102 -25.99 3.47 6.81
N PHE A 103 -26.00 2.63 5.77
CA PHE A 103 -25.89 3.01 4.35
C PHE A 103 -27.23 3.13 3.64
N GLU A 104 -28.35 3.09 4.36
CA GLU A 104 -29.65 3.39 3.76
C GLU A 104 -29.63 4.77 3.08
N SER A 105 -30.08 4.80 1.82
CA SER A 105 -30.06 6.01 0.97
C SER A 105 -28.67 6.57 0.66
N ALA A 106 -27.59 5.79 0.79
CA ALA A 106 -26.22 6.16 0.39
C ALA A 106 -26.00 6.22 -1.14
N THR A 107 -26.98 6.77 -1.88
CA THR A 107 -27.03 6.76 -3.36
C THR A 107 -26.08 7.75 -4.02
N LYS A 108 -25.33 8.53 -3.26
CA LYS A 108 -24.31 9.46 -3.76
C LYS A 108 -22.94 9.27 -3.10
N LEU A 109 -22.84 8.36 -2.14
CA LEU A 109 -21.60 8.13 -1.41
C LEU A 109 -20.56 7.55 -2.35
N LYS A 110 -19.47 8.28 -2.56
CA LYS A 110 -18.32 7.89 -3.38
C LYS A 110 -17.11 7.51 -2.53
N LYS A 111 -16.92 8.14 -1.36
CA LYS A 111 -15.75 7.92 -0.51
C LYS A 111 -16.16 7.63 0.93
N LEU A 112 -15.66 6.53 1.47
CA LEU A 112 -15.86 6.14 2.87
C LEU A 112 -14.52 5.86 3.52
N GLN A 113 -14.14 6.70 4.49
CA GLN A 113 -12.90 6.56 5.24
C GLN A 113 -13.19 6.07 6.66
N LEU A 114 -12.76 4.84 6.95
CA LEU A 114 -12.93 4.15 8.24
C LEU A 114 -11.60 3.67 8.82
N ALA A 115 -10.47 4.22 8.34
CA ALA A 115 -9.16 3.84 8.83
C ALA A 115 -8.91 4.23 10.30
N GLY A 116 -8.02 3.51 10.98
CA GLY A 116 -7.64 3.79 12.37
C GLY A 116 -8.80 3.58 13.35
N ASN A 117 -9.67 2.61 13.08
CA ASN A 117 -10.80 2.28 13.94
C ASN A 117 -10.59 0.91 14.61
N LEU A 118 -11.61 0.43 15.32
CA LEU A 118 -11.54 -0.79 16.11
C LEU A 118 -12.45 -1.89 15.52
N ILE A 119 -12.71 -1.83 14.22
CA ILE A 119 -13.64 -2.75 13.54
C ILE A 119 -12.99 -4.12 13.48
N SER A 120 -13.57 -5.09 14.19
CA SER A 120 -13.07 -6.47 14.20
C SER A 120 -13.88 -7.40 13.30
N LYS A 121 -15.11 -7.03 12.96
CA LYS A 121 -16.02 -7.85 12.14
C LYS A 121 -16.87 -6.98 11.24
N LEU A 122 -17.09 -7.47 10.03
CA LEU A 122 -18.08 -6.97 9.08
C LEU A 122 -19.05 -8.11 8.78
N ASP A 123 -20.30 -7.76 8.51
CA ASP A 123 -21.32 -8.72 8.11
C ASP A 123 -21.33 -8.88 6.59
N ALA A 124 -21.99 -9.94 6.12
CA ALA A 124 -22.22 -10.11 4.68
C ALA A 124 -22.98 -8.91 4.13
N ALA A 125 -22.56 -8.40 2.96
CA ALA A 125 -23.21 -7.27 2.28
C ALA A 125 -23.29 -5.96 3.09
N THR A 126 -22.40 -5.74 4.09
CA THR A 126 -22.38 -4.50 4.88
C THR A 126 -22.42 -3.22 4.03
N PHE A 127 -21.74 -3.20 2.87
CA PHE A 127 -21.67 -2.02 2.01
C PHE A 127 -22.62 -2.06 0.81
N ALA A 128 -23.48 -3.07 0.67
CA ALA A 128 -24.24 -3.33 -0.57
C ALA A 128 -25.23 -2.21 -0.97
N LEU A 129 -25.61 -1.33 -0.03
CA LEU A 129 -26.46 -0.17 -0.31
C LEU A 129 -25.68 1.05 -0.85
N ALA A 130 -24.36 1.07 -0.73
CA ALA A 130 -23.49 2.14 -1.21
C ALA A 130 -22.99 1.85 -2.64
N THR A 131 -23.91 1.67 -3.59
CA THR A 131 -23.60 1.21 -4.97
C THR A 131 -22.76 2.19 -5.80
N GLU A 132 -22.67 3.45 -5.36
CA GLU A 132 -21.87 4.50 -6.00
C GLU A 132 -20.46 4.64 -5.40
N LEU A 133 -20.08 3.77 -4.45
CA LEU A 133 -18.80 3.87 -3.76
C LEU A 133 -17.63 3.64 -4.73
N GLU A 134 -16.70 4.58 -4.76
CA GLU A 134 -15.47 4.58 -5.57
C GLU A 134 -14.23 4.29 -4.70
N GLU A 135 -14.23 4.71 -3.43
CA GLU A 135 -13.10 4.56 -2.51
C GLU A 135 -13.57 4.06 -1.14
N LEU A 136 -12.98 2.96 -0.67
CA LEU A 136 -13.26 2.38 0.64
C LEU A 136 -11.95 2.14 1.39
N ASN A 137 -11.78 2.83 2.52
CA ASN A 137 -10.62 2.68 3.39
C ASN A 137 -10.99 2.02 4.71
N LEU A 138 -10.50 0.79 4.91
CA LEU A 138 -10.65 -0.03 6.11
C LEU A 138 -9.28 -0.35 6.75
N ALA A 139 -8.23 0.40 6.37
CA ALA A 139 -6.89 0.20 6.90
C ALA A 139 -6.82 0.43 8.41
N ASP A 140 -5.79 -0.11 9.08
CA ASP A 140 -5.56 0.09 10.52
C ASP A 140 -6.83 -0.18 11.35
N ASN A 141 -7.32 -1.41 11.23
CA ASN A 141 -8.46 -1.94 11.96
C ASN A 141 -8.10 -3.30 12.56
N ARG A 142 -9.09 -4.07 13.02
CA ARG A 142 -8.88 -5.36 13.71
C ARG A 142 -9.52 -6.52 12.95
N LEU A 143 -9.69 -6.39 11.64
CA LEU A 143 -10.36 -7.40 10.82
C LEU A 143 -9.49 -8.66 10.75
N ASP A 144 -10.01 -9.78 11.26
CA ASP A 144 -9.33 -11.08 11.19
C ASP A 144 -9.81 -11.94 10.02
N ASN A 145 -11.03 -11.67 9.52
CA ASN A 145 -11.68 -12.36 8.41
C ASN A 145 -12.62 -11.39 7.67
N LEU A 146 -12.93 -11.72 6.42
CA LEU A 146 -13.95 -11.03 5.62
C LEU A 146 -15.03 -12.03 5.18
N PRO A 147 -16.33 -11.69 5.29
CA PRO A 147 -17.38 -12.44 4.63
C PRO A 147 -17.22 -12.38 3.11
N ALA A 148 -17.50 -13.49 2.41
CA ALA A 148 -17.32 -13.60 0.95
C ALA A 148 -18.07 -12.53 0.14
N SER A 149 -19.20 -12.03 0.66
CA SER A 149 -20.05 -11.03 0.00
C SER A 149 -20.00 -9.65 0.64
N VAL A 150 -18.99 -9.34 1.46
CA VAL A 150 -18.89 -8.03 2.14
C VAL A 150 -18.83 -6.86 1.14
N PHE A 151 -18.22 -7.08 -0.03
CA PHE A 151 -18.09 -6.08 -1.11
C PHE A 151 -19.05 -6.29 -2.28
N ALA A 152 -20.07 -7.14 -2.12
CA ALA A 152 -21.02 -7.42 -3.19
C ALA A 152 -21.73 -6.14 -3.67
N GLY A 153 -21.88 -6.00 -4.99
CA GLY A 153 -22.54 -4.86 -5.64
C GLY A 153 -21.71 -3.57 -5.76
N LEU A 154 -20.47 -3.53 -5.26
CA LEU A 154 -19.59 -2.36 -5.35
C LEU A 154 -18.89 -2.22 -6.71
N HIS A 155 -19.66 -2.22 -7.79
CA HIS A 155 -19.14 -2.25 -9.18
C HIS A 155 -18.33 -1.03 -9.60
N LYS A 156 -18.47 0.09 -8.87
CA LYS A 156 -17.77 1.35 -9.12
C LYS A 156 -16.52 1.53 -8.26
N LEU A 157 -16.22 0.60 -7.36
CA LEU A 157 -15.08 0.71 -6.46
C LEU A 157 -13.77 0.66 -7.25
N ARG A 158 -12.92 1.65 -7.03
CA ARG A 158 -11.61 1.83 -7.67
C ARG A 158 -10.46 1.61 -6.69
N GLN A 159 -10.64 1.98 -5.43
CA GLN A 159 -9.59 1.90 -4.42
C GLN A 159 -10.12 1.22 -3.17
N LEU A 160 -9.43 0.15 -2.76
CA LEU A 160 -9.72 -0.61 -1.55
C LEU A 160 -8.44 -0.75 -0.72
N TRP A 161 -8.49 -0.22 0.50
CA TRP A 161 -7.40 -0.30 1.47
C TRP A 161 -7.81 -1.16 2.66
N LEU A 162 -7.03 -2.22 2.89
CA LEU A 162 -7.22 -3.22 3.94
C LEU A 162 -5.92 -3.47 4.71
N GLN A 163 -4.89 -2.63 4.52
CA GLN A 163 -3.61 -2.79 5.20
C GLN A 163 -3.74 -2.64 6.72
N ASP A 164 -2.74 -3.14 7.45
CA ASP A 164 -2.66 -3.03 8.90
C ASP A 164 -3.92 -3.61 9.58
N ASN A 165 -4.29 -4.82 9.16
CA ASN A 165 -5.36 -5.62 9.76
C ASN A 165 -4.78 -6.98 10.20
N GLN A 166 -5.65 -7.93 10.54
CA GLN A 166 -5.27 -9.24 11.06
C GLN A 166 -5.73 -10.38 10.13
N LEU A 167 -5.93 -10.08 8.84
CA LEU A 167 -6.51 -11.02 7.88
C LEU A 167 -5.57 -12.21 7.68
N GLN A 168 -6.08 -13.42 7.94
CA GLN A 168 -5.30 -14.66 7.77
C GLN A 168 -5.57 -15.33 6.43
N GLN A 169 -6.76 -15.11 5.86
CA GLN A 169 -7.21 -15.68 4.60
C GLN A 169 -8.17 -14.72 3.90
N LEU A 170 -8.27 -14.86 2.57
CA LEU A 170 -9.29 -14.20 1.77
C LEU A 170 -10.28 -15.24 1.22
N PRO A 171 -11.59 -15.00 1.29
CA PRO A 171 -12.56 -15.84 0.61
C PRO A 171 -12.32 -15.88 -0.90
N VAL A 172 -12.62 -17.03 -1.51
CA VAL A 172 -12.59 -17.16 -2.98
C VAL A 172 -13.65 -16.22 -3.59
N GLY A 173 -13.26 -15.43 -4.58
CA GLY A 173 -14.17 -14.51 -5.29
C GLY A 173 -14.52 -13.24 -4.50
N ILE A 174 -13.80 -12.93 -3.43
CA ILE A 174 -14.05 -11.74 -2.59
C ILE A 174 -14.07 -10.42 -3.38
N PHE A 175 -13.41 -10.36 -4.54
CA PHE A 175 -13.33 -9.17 -5.39
C PHE A 175 -14.13 -9.26 -6.69
N THR A 176 -14.87 -10.35 -6.97
CA THR A 176 -15.52 -10.58 -8.27
C THR A 176 -16.40 -9.42 -8.76
N ASP A 177 -17.10 -8.73 -7.86
CA ASP A 177 -17.96 -7.60 -8.24
C ASP A 177 -17.21 -6.27 -8.45
N LEU A 178 -15.93 -6.18 -8.06
CA LEU A 178 -15.11 -4.96 -8.10
C LEU A 178 -14.51 -4.73 -9.50
N LEU A 179 -15.37 -4.59 -10.50
CA LEU A 179 -14.98 -4.56 -11.92
C LEU A 179 -14.14 -3.34 -12.32
N GLN A 180 -14.21 -2.25 -11.54
CA GLN A 180 -13.44 -1.02 -11.77
C GLN A 180 -12.24 -0.86 -10.83
N LEU A 181 -11.88 -1.92 -10.08
CA LEU A 181 -10.79 -1.84 -9.11
C LEU A 181 -9.47 -1.52 -9.80
N GLN A 182 -8.80 -0.47 -9.34
CA GLN A 182 -7.52 0.04 -9.83
C GLN A 182 -6.41 -0.15 -8.81
N GLN A 183 -6.73 -0.03 -7.52
CA GLN A 183 -5.76 -0.15 -6.43
C GLN A 183 -6.31 -1.03 -5.32
N LEU A 184 -5.51 -2.02 -4.91
CA LEU A 184 -5.81 -2.90 -3.79
C LEU A 184 -4.58 -3.00 -2.88
N ASN A 185 -4.76 -2.63 -1.62
CA ASN A 185 -3.73 -2.75 -0.59
C ASN A 185 -4.15 -3.74 0.51
N LEU A 186 -3.35 -4.78 0.72
CA LEU A 186 -3.48 -5.83 1.73
C LEU A 186 -2.22 -5.92 2.62
N ASP A 187 -1.41 -4.87 2.66
CA ASP A 187 -0.14 -4.85 3.38
C ASP A 187 -0.32 -5.15 4.87
N ASN A 188 0.73 -5.65 5.51
CA ASN A 188 0.79 -5.85 6.96
C ASN A 188 -0.44 -6.61 7.51
N ASN A 189 -0.76 -7.73 6.85
CA ASN A 189 -1.75 -8.69 7.31
C ASN A 189 -1.06 -10.02 7.65
N GLN A 190 -1.82 -11.09 7.84
CA GLN A 190 -1.30 -12.41 8.22
C GLN A 190 -1.58 -13.46 7.14
N LEU A 191 -1.71 -13.04 5.88
CA LEU A 191 -2.08 -13.90 4.76
C LEU A 191 -0.98 -14.91 4.48
N ALA A 192 -1.31 -16.20 4.54
CA ALA A 192 -0.38 -17.28 4.22
C ALA A 192 -0.44 -17.70 2.74
N GLU A 193 -1.59 -17.50 2.11
CA GLU A 193 -1.88 -17.87 0.72
C GLU A 193 -2.88 -16.85 0.14
N LEU A 194 -2.81 -16.62 -1.18
CA LEU A 194 -3.82 -15.88 -1.94
C LEU A 194 -4.67 -16.88 -2.75
N PRO A 195 -5.98 -16.63 -2.93
CA PRO A 195 -6.81 -17.40 -3.85
C PRO A 195 -6.20 -17.45 -5.27
N GLU A 196 -6.26 -18.61 -5.93
CA GLU A 196 -5.57 -18.85 -7.21
C GLU A 196 -5.92 -17.82 -8.30
N LYS A 197 -7.18 -17.38 -8.33
CA LYS A 197 -7.71 -16.42 -9.31
C LYS A 197 -8.14 -15.11 -8.64
N LEU A 198 -7.38 -14.65 -7.64
CA LEU A 198 -7.77 -13.53 -6.79
C LEU A 198 -8.20 -12.29 -7.58
N CYS A 199 -7.42 -11.90 -8.59
CA CYS A 199 -7.65 -10.69 -9.38
C CYS A 199 -8.00 -10.98 -10.85
N ALA A 200 -8.62 -12.14 -11.14
CA ALA A 200 -8.88 -12.56 -12.51
C ALA A 200 -9.91 -11.69 -13.26
N ASP A 201 -10.86 -11.08 -12.54
CA ASP A 201 -11.92 -10.26 -13.12
C ASP A 201 -11.57 -8.75 -13.12
N GLN A 202 -10.47 -8.35 -12.46
CA GLN A 202 -10.07 -6.95 -12.27
C GLN A 202 -9.18 -6.45 -13.42
N ALA A 203 -9.76 -6.35 -14.61
CA ALA A 203 -9.05 -5.95 -15.83
C ALA A 203 -8.48 -4.52 -15.80
N GLN A 204 -8.85 -3.70 -14.81
CA GLN A 204 -8.37 -2.33 -14.63
C GLN A 204 -7.38 -2.19 -13.47
N LEU A 205 -6.98 -3.30 -12.81
CA LEU A 205 -6.09 -3.26 -11.66
C LEU A 205 -4.71 -2.75 -12.07
N GLN A 206 -4.33 -1.60 -11.55
CA GLN A 206 -3.03 -0.97 -11.81
C GLN A 206 -2.03 -1.39 -10.73
N GLN A 207 -2.44 -1.38 -9.46
CA GLN A 207 -1.56 -1.65 -8.33
C GLN A 207 -2.18 -2.68 -7.37
N PHE A 208 -1.38 -3.69 -7.02
CA PHE A 208 -1.66 -4.62 -5.95
C PHE A 208 -0.49 -4.66 -4.97
N SER A 209 -0.79 -4.55 -3.67
CA SER A 209 0.18 -4.65 -2.60
C SER A 209 -0.26 -5.69 -1.57
N ALA A 210 0.66 -6.59 -1.20
CA ALA A 210 0.52 -7.53 -0.08
C ALA A 210 1.85 -7.64 0.68
N ARG A 211 2.52 -6.50 0.85
CA ARG A 211 3.76 -6.37 1.63
C ARG A 211 3.54 -6.83 3.07
N GLY A 212 4.57 -7.34 3.73
CA GLY A 212 4.51 -7.61 5.18
C GLY A 212 3.47 -8.67 5.56
N ASN A 213 3.29 -9.68 4.71
CA ASN A 213 2.41 -10.82 4.96
C ASN A 213 3.23 -12.09 5.25
N ARG A 214 2.60 -13.27 5.20
CA ARG A 214 3.24 -14.56 5.43
C ARG A 214 3.11 -15.47 4.21
N LEU A 215 3.07 -14.87 3.01
CA LEU A 215 2.78 -15.60 1.78
C LEU A 215 3.84 -16.67 1.53
N LYS A 216 3.39 -17.91 1.34
CA LYS A 216 4.26 -19.05 0.98
C LYS A 216 4.32 -19.30 -0.51
N ARG A 217 3.23 -18.98 -1.19
CA ARG A 217 3.04 -19.19 -2.62
C ARG A 217 2.09 -18.14 -3.18
N ILE A 218 2.32 -17.78 -4.43
CA ILE A 218 1.43 -16.98 -5.25
C ILE A 218 1.19 -17.79 -6.52
N SER A 219 -0.08 -17.98 -6.90
CA SER A 219 -0.41 -18.67 -8.14
C SER A 219 0.00 -17.83 -9.34
N ALA A 220 0.54 -18.48 -10.38
CA ALA A 220 1.14 -17.76 -11.50
C ALA A 220 0.15 -16.89 -12.29
N ASN A 221 -1.12 -17.27 -12.28
CA ASN A 221 -2.23 -16.56 -12.93
C ASN A 221 -3.03 -15.66 -11.98
N ALA A 222 -2.58 -15.43 -10.74
CA ALA A 222 -3.31 -14.62 -9.77
C ALA A 222 -3.49 -13.16 -10.23
N PHE A 223 -2.54 -12.65 -11.02
CA PHE A 223 -2.48 -11.26 -11.46
C PHE A 223 -2.30 -11.16 -12.99
N PRO A 224 -3.37 -11.26 -13.79
CA PRO A 224 -3.25 -11.25 -15.25
C PRO A 224 -2.82 -9.88 -15.84
N SER A 225 -3.19 -8.77 -15.19
CA SER A 225 -3.08 -7.42 -15.73
C SER A 225 -2.50 -6.36 -14.78
N VAL A 226 -1.91 -6.76 -13.64
CA VAL A 226 -1.40 -5.79 -12.65
C VAL A 226 -0.12 -5.12 -13.12
N GLN A 227 -0.10 -3.79 -13.18
CA GLN A 227 1.10 -3.06 -13.63
C GLN A 227 2.19 -3.01 -12.55
N ARG A 228 1.80 -2.72 -11.30
CA ARG A 228 2.68 -2.63 -10.14
C ARG A 228 2.30 -3.67 -9.10
N LEU A 229 3.20 -4.60 -8.84
CA LEU A 229 3.05 -5.67 -7.85
C LEU A 229 4.06 -5.49 -6.73
N ILE A 230 3.57 -5.29 -5.51
CA ILE A 230 4.39 -5.15 -4.31
C ILE A 230 4.10 -6.32 -3.37
N ILE A 231 5.10 -7.15 -3.14
CA ILE A 231 5.02 -8.37 -2.31
C ILE A 231 6.22 -8.48 -1.36
N SER A 232 6.95 -7.39 -1.15
CA SER A 232 8.10 -7.34 -0.24
C SER A 232 7.73 -7.80 1.19
N ASP A 233 8.73 -8.16 1.99
CA ASP A 233 8.56 -8.60 3.39
C ASP A 233 7.62 -9.82 3.53
N ASN A 234 7.72 -10.80 2.62
CA ASN A 234 7.06 -12.09 2.75
C ASN A 234 8.12 -13.18 3.04
N PRO A 235 8.50 -13.41 4.31
CA PRO A 235 9.66 -14.22 4.68
C PRO A 235 9.50 -15.72 4.44
N GLN A 236 8.34 -16.17 3.96
CA GLN A 236 8.08 -17.57 3.61
C GLN A 236 7.98 -17.79 2.09
N LEU A 237 8.14 -16.73 1.29
CA LEU A 237 8.02 -16.78 -0.16
C LEU A 237 9.37 -17.15 -0.78
N HIS A 238 9.54 -18.43 -1.10
CA HIS A 238 10.78 -18.96 -1.67
C HIS A 238 10.80 -19.03 -3.19
N ARG A 239 9.64 -19.07 -3.84
CA ARG A 239 9.54 -19.19 -5.30
C ARG A 239 8.41 -18.31 -5.82
N LEU A 240 8.67 -17.66 -6.94
CA LEU A 240 7.69 -16.83 -7.62
C LEU A 240 7.69 -17.13 -9.11
N HIS A 241 6.52 -17.52 -9.61
CA HIS A 241 6.24 -17.58 -11.05
C HIS A 241 5.03 -16.70 -11.32
N LEU A 242 5.11 -15.80 -12.30
CA LEU A 242 3.98 -14.95 -12.71
C LEU A 242 3.84 -14.98 -14.24
N THR A 243 2.61 -15.14 -14.71
CA THR A 243 2.29 -15.20 -16.15
C THR A 243 1.73 -13.88 -16.70
N GLY A 244 1.39 -12.93 -15.82
CA GLY A 244 0.76 -11.66 -16.18
C GLY A 244 1.74 -10.59 -16.65
N HIS A 245 1.18 -9.47 -17.10
CA HIS A 245 1.96 -8.31 -17.57
C HIS A 245 2.30 -7.40 -16.39
N ILE A 246 3.56 -7.41 -15.96
CA ILE A 246 4.03 -6.63 -14.80
C ILE A 246 5.10 -5.66 -15.28
N ARG A 247 4.94 -4.37 -14.94
CA ARG A 247 5.92 -3.32 -15.22
C ARG A 247 6.84 -3.06 -14.04
N GLU A 248 6.30 -3.13 -12.83
CA GLU A 248 7.05 -2.90 -11.61
C GLU A 248 6.81 -4.05 -10.63
N LEU A 249 7.89 -4.72 -10.23
CA LEU A 249 7.87 -5.80 -9.24
C LEU A 249 8.77 -5.44 -8.07
N GLN A 250 8.20 -5.39 -6.87
CA GLN A 250 8.93 -5.24 -5.61
C GLN A 250 8.75 -6.52 -4.78
N ALA A 251 9.84 -7.24 -4.55
CA ALA A 251 9.86 -8.47 -3.77
C ALA A 251 11.08 -8.52 -2.82
N ASP A 252 11.45 -7.35 -2.30
CA ASP A 252 12.47 -7.17 -1.27
C ASP A 252 12.17 -8.00 -0.03
N ASN A 253 13.21 -8.45 0.68
CA ASN A 253 13.09 -9.21 1.92
C ASN A 253 12.22 -10.48 1.79
N CYS A 254 12.17 -11.04 0.59
CA CYS A 254 11.61 -12.37 0.33
C CYS A 254 12.78 -13.33 0.07
N PRO A 255 12.90 -14.47 0.76
CA PRO A 255 14.01 -15.41 0.55
C PRO A 255 13.81 -16.23 -0.75
N LEU A 256 13.59 -15.54 -1.87
CA LEU A 256 13.36 -16.09 -3.19
C LEU A 256 14.61 -16.82 -3.66
N GLU A 257 14.47 -18.11 -3.90
CA GLU A 257 15.47 -18.98 -4.51
C GLU A 257 15.28 -19.04 -6.03
N SER A 258 14.07 -18.77 -6.51
CA SER A 258 13.73 -18.76 -7.95
C SER A 258 12.68 -17.71 -8.29
N LEU A 259 12.92 -16.97 -9.38
CA LEU A 259 11.99 -16.02 -9.98
C LEU A 259 11.80 -16.35 -11.47
N GLN A 260 10.54 -16.46 -11.90
CA GLN A 260 10.15 -16.61 -13.30
C GLN A 260 9.01 -15.65 -13.63
N LEU A 261 9.16 -14.87 -14.70
CA LEU A 261 8.08 -14.08 -15.28
C LEU A 261 7.95 -14.47 -16.75
N ASP A 262 6.74 -14.74 -17.22
CA ASP A 262 6.54 -15.13 -18.63
C ASP A 262 6.62 -13.91 -19.58
N GLN A 263 6.42 -12.70 -19.07
CA GLN A 263 6.37 -11.43 -19.84
C GLN A 263 7.46 -10.44 -19.37
N PHE A 264 8.70 -10.92 -19.19
CA PHE A 264 9.84 -10.10 -18.71
C PHE A 264 10.16 -8.87 -19.60
N GLU A 265 9.82 -8.91 -20.89
CA GLU A 265 10.15 -7.87 -21.86
C GLU A 265 9.49 -6.51 -21.58
N GLN A 266 8.47 -6.46 -20.71
CA GLN A 266 7.76 -5.23 -20.35
C GLN A 266 8.11 -4.71 -18.95
N LEU A 267 8.98 -5.43 -18.22
CA LEU A 267 9.37 -5.07 -16.87
C LEU A 267 10.29 -3.85 -16.91
N GLU A 268 9.88 -2.77 -16.27
CA GLU A 268 10.60 -1.50 -16.19
C GLU A 268 11.37 -1.37 -14.86
N GLN A 269 10.84 -1.94 -13.77
CA GLN A 269 11.46 -1.91 -12.45
C GLN A 269 11.40 -3.26 -11.75
N LEU A 270 12.53 -3.67 -11.16
CA LEU A 270 12.66 -4.92 -10.41
C LEU A 270 13.47 -4.72 -9.13
N LEU A 271 12.80 -4.78 -7.97
CA LEU A 271 13.44 -4.65 -6.66
C LEU A 271 13.44 -6.00 -5.93
N LEU A 272 14.63 -6.52 -5.66
CA LEU A 272 14.88 -7.87 -5.15
C LEU A 272 15.93 -7.88 -4.03
N SER A 273 15.95 -6.82 -3.22
CA SER A 273 16.90 -6.74 -2.13
C SER A 273 16.69 -7.86 -1.10
N ASN A 274 17.78 -8.34 -0.47
CA ASN A 274 17.76 -9.40 0.54
C ASN A 274 17.05 -10.70 0.09
N THR A 275 17.19 -11.07 -1.19
CA THR A 275 16.71 -12.35 -1.73
C THR A 275 17.80 -13.44 -1.66
N ARG A 276 17.49 -14.68 -2.09
CA ARG A 276 18.43 -15.83 -2.10
C ARG A 276 18.66 -16.37 -3.51
N LEU A 277 18.54 -15.50 -4.51
CA LEU A 277 18.67 -15.88 -5.91
C LEU A 277 20.11 -16.30 -6.19
N GLN A 278 20.29 -17.48 -6.80
CA GLN A 278 21.60 -18.01 -7.18
C GLN A 278 21.94 -17.79 -8.65
N SER A 279 20.98 -17.31 -9.45
CA SER A 279 21.12 -17.08 -10.89
C SER A 279 20.32 -15.86 -11.30
N LEU A 280 20.88 -15.07 -12.22
CA LEU A 280 20.23 -13.94 -12.88
C LEU A 280 19.86 -14.27 -14.34
N GLU A 281 19.88 -15.54 -14.73
CA GLU A 281 19.54 -15.96 -16.10
C GLU A 281 18.17 -15.44 -16.53
N PHE A 282 17.20 -15.29 -15.62
CA PHE A 282 15.87 -14.74 -15.93
C PHE A 282 15.90 -13.34 -16.55
N LEU A 283 16.99 -12.58 -16.39
CA LEU A 283 17.15 -11.25 -16.98
C LEU A 283 17.36 -11.30 -18.51
N HIS A 284 17.60 -12.46 -19.14
CA HIS A 284 17.93 -12.57 -20.56
C HIS A 284 16.95 -11.86 -21.52
N ASN A 285 15.69 -11.68 -21.12
CA ASN A 285 14.66 -10.99 -21.90
C ASN A 285 14.23 -9.62 -21.31
N ALA A 286 14.99 -9.05 -20.38
CA ALA A 286 14.65 -7.80 -19.69
C ALA A 286 15.02 -6.54 -20.52
N SER A 287 14.51 -6.44 -21.75
CA SER A 287 14.85 -5.36 -22.70
C SER A 287 14.35 -3.98 -22.29
N SER A 288 13.25 -3.89 -21.54
CA SER A 288 12.68 -2.63 -21.05
C SER A 288 13.10 -2.25 -19.63
N LEU A 289 13.97 -3.03 -18.98
CA LEU A 289 14.33 -2.81 -17.58
C LEU A 289 15.18 -1.55 -17.41
N LEU A 290 14.71 -0.65 -16.54
CA LEU A 290 15.31 0.66 -16.26
C LEU A 290 15.91 0.75 -14.86
N ASP A 291 15.30 0.11 -13.87
CA ASP A 291 15.76 0.12 -12.47
C ASP A 291 15.81 -1.31 -11.90
N LEU A 292 16.96 -1.69 -11.36
CA LEU A 292 17.23 -3.00 -10.81
C LEU A 292 17.93 -2.89 -9.46
N ASP A 293 17.34 -3.49 -8.43
CA ASP A 293 17.94 -3.61 -7.10
C ASP A 293 18.16 -5.08 -6.74
N LEU A 294 19.42 -5.43 -6.50
CA LEU A 294 19.93 -6.75 -6.12
C LEU A 294 20.82 -6.66 -4.87
N THR A 295 20.61 -5.64 -4.03
CA THR A 295 21.34 -5.49 -2.76
C THR A 295 20.99 -6.63 -1.78
N GLY A 296 21.85 -6.89 -0.80
CA GLY A 296 21.61 -7.89 0.24
C GLY A 296 21.63 -9.36 -0.20
N LEU A 297 22.06 -9.66 -1.43
CA LEU A 297 22.28 -11.04 -1.87
C LEU A 297 23.51 -11.64 -1.17
N ASP A 298 23.37 -12.84 -0.58
CA ASP A 298 24.45 -13.55 0.11
C ASP A 298 25.70 -13.76 -0.78
N GLN A 299 25.46 -14.04 -2.06
CA GLN A 299 26.47 -14.06 -3.12
C GLN A 299 25.83 -13.48 -4.38
N LEU A 300 26.42 -12.44 -4.95
CA LEU A 300 25.98 -11.94 -6.24
C LEU A 300 26.16 -13.06 -7.29
N PRO A 301 25.08 -13.52 -7.96
CA PRO A 301 25.19 -14.53 -8.99
C PRO A 301 26.15 -14.10 -10.10
N ALA A 302 26.67 -15.08 -10.83
CA ALA A 302 27.44 -14.79 -12.03
C ALA A 302 26.63 -13.86 -12.95
N ILE A 303 27.22 -12.71 -13.23
CA ILE A 303 26.62 -11.70 -14.08
C ILE A 303 26.53 -12.25 -15.50
N PRO A 304 25.37 -12.16 -16.17
CA PRO A 304 25.27 -12.51 -17.57
C PRO A 304 26.23 -11.67 -18.42
N ASP A 305 27.00 -12.32 -19.29
CA ASP A 305 27.86 -11.67 -20.29
C ASP A 305 27.46 -12.18 -21.70
N PRO A 306 26.89 -11.31 -22.56
CA PRO A 306 26.63 -9.88 -22.35
C PRO A 306 25.44 -9.61 -21.42
N TRP A 307 25.48 -8.47 -20.71
CA TRP A 307 24.37 -8.03 -19.86
C TRP A 307 23.09 -7.81 -20.69
N PRO A 308 21.92 -8.38 -20.31
CA PRO A 308 20.74 -8.35 -21.17
C PRO A 308 19.96 -7.02 -21.10
N ALA A 309 19.96 -6.33 -19.96
CA ALA A 309 19.26 -5.05 -19.78
C ALA A 309 20.13 -3.86 -20.21
N GLN A 310 20.32 -3.67 -21.52
CA GLN A 310 21.21 -2.64 -22.09
C GLN A 310 20.75 -1.18 -21.83
N HIS A 311 19.47 -0.98 -21.54
CA HIS A 311 18.86 0.33 -21.28
C HIS A 311 18.75 0.67 -19.78
N LEU A 312 19.34 -0.15 -18.91
CA LEU A 312 19.29 0.04 -17.47
C LEU A 312 19.84 1.42 -17.09
N LYS A 313 19.06 2.20 -16.33
CA LYS A 313 19.42 3.54 -15.86
C LYS A 313 19.96 3.51 -14.44
N ARG A 314 19.44 2.62 -13.60
CA ARG A 314 19.84 2.44 -12.21
C ARG A 314 20.10 0.97 -11.89
N LEU A 315 21.21 0.73 -11.21
CA LEU A 315 21.59 -0.57 -10.69
C LEU A 315 22.02 -0.42 -9.24
N SER A 316 21.37 -1.14 -8.33
CA SER A 316 21.77 -1.24 -6.92
C SER A 316 22.18 -2.70 -6.65
N ILE A 317 23.35 -2.93 -6.05
CA ILE A 317 23.90 -4.28 -5.86
C ILE A 317 24.74 -4.37 -4.58
N SER A 318 24.83 -5.57 -4.01
CA SER A 318 25.84 -5.86 -2.99
C SER A 318 26.99 -6.67 -3.58
N TYR A 319 28.21 -6.31 -3.21
CA TYR A 319 29.44 -6.90 -3.73
C TYR A 319 30.41 -7.24 -2.60
N VAL A 320 31.16 -8.33 -2.75
CA VAL A 320 31.92 -8.97 -1.64
C VAL A 320 33.41 -9.17 -1.97
N ASN A 321 33.91 -8.84 -3.17
CA ASN A 321 35.31 -9.15 -3.55
C ASN A 321 36.10 -7.96 -4.13
N ASP A 322 37.40 -7.86 -3.88
CA ASP A 322 38.28 -6.75 -4.35
C ASP A 322 38.66 -6.79 -5.86
N SER A 323 37.71 -7.05 -6.77
CA SER A 323 37.98 -7.02 -8.22
C SER A 323 37.47 -5.70 -8.82
N ASN A 324 38.05 -5.24 -9.94
CA ASN A 324 37.66 -4.05 -10.75
C ASN A 324 36.22 -4.13 -11.34
N TRP A 325 35.25 -4.53 -10.54
CA TRP A 325 33.88 -4.86 -10.91
C TRP A 325 33.07 -3.65 -11.42
N PRO A 326 33.18 -2.45 -10.81
CA PRO A 326 32.50 -1.27 -11.34
C PRO A 326 32.89 -0.98 -12.80
N ASP A 327 34.19 -0.99 -13.11
CA ASP A 327 34.70 -0.74 -14.47
C ASP A 327 34.22 -1.77 -15.51
N GLN A 328 34.06 -3.03 -15.10
CA GLN A 328 33.61 -4.09 -16.01
C GLN A 328 32.13 -3.94 -16.36
N ILE A 329 31.29 -3.55 -15.41
CA ILE A 329 29.85 -3.38 -15.61
C ILE A 329 29.52 -2.08 -16.30
N LEU A 330 30.23 -0.99 -15.95
CA LEU A 330 30.07 0.29 -16.62
C LEU A 330 30.37 0.18 -18.14
N LYS A 331 31.23 -0.76 -18.55
CA LYS A 331 31.47 -1.07 -19.98
C LYS A 331 30.32 -1.84 -20.63
N GLN A 332 29.61 -2.68 -19.88
CA GLN A 332 28.49 -3.49 -20.37
C GLN A 332 27.15 -2.76 -20.34
N LEU A 333 27.04 -1.69 -19.53
CA LEU A 333 25.84 -0.87 -19.34
C LEU A 333 26.09 0.58 -19.77
N PRO A 334 26.07 0.88 -21.08
CA PRO A 334 26.43 2.20 -21.59
C PRO A 334 25.47 3.30 -21.15
N GLU A 335 24.21 2.96 -20.88
CA GLU A 335 23.15 3.90 -20.48
C GLU A 335 22.97 4.06 -18.97
N LEU A 336 23.76 3.35 -18.15
CA LEU A 336 23.67 3.42 -16.70
C LEU A 336 24.02 4.84 -16.22
N GLN A 337 23.13 5.41 -15.41
CA GLN A 337 23.28 6.74 -14.84
C GLN A 337 23.67 6.67 -13.37
N VAL A 338 23.13 5.69 -12.64
CA VAL A 338 23.36 5.49 -11.21
C VAL A 338 23.75 4.05 -10.95
N LEU A 339 24.87 3.85 -10.27
CA LEU A 339 25.30 2.57 -9.72
C LEU A 339 25.49 2.72 -8.20
N ASP A 340 24.67 2.02 -7.44
CA ASP A 340 24.69 1.98 -5.98
C ASP A 340 25.28 0.64 -5.52
N VAL A 341 26.46 0.67 -4.90
CA VAL A 341 27.22 -0.52 -4.51
C VAL A 341 27.31 -0.58 -3.00
N TRP A 342 26.88 -1.71 -2.44
CA TRP A 342 26.99 -2.02 -1.02
C TRP A 342 28.12 -3.04 -0.79
N HIS A 343 29.10 -2.72 0.05
CA HIS A 343 30.21 -3.61 0.38
C HIS A 343 30.70 -3.36 1.81
N ASN A 344 30.88 -4.41 2.63
CA ASN A 344 31.43 -4.30 4.00
C ASN A 344 30.80 -3.20 4.87
N GLN A 345 29.46 -3.07 4.82
CA GLN A 345 28.69 -2.01 5.50
C GLN A 345 28.88 -0.60 4.92
N GLN A 346 29.74 -0.43 3.93
CA GLN A 346 29.95 0.83 3.22
C GLN A 346 29.08 0.88 1.97
N ARG A 347 28.60 2.08 1.65
CA ARG A 347 27.81 2.35 0.46
C ARG A 347 28.56 3.32 -0.46
N GLU A 348 28.79 2.89 -1.69
CA GLU A 348 29.40 3.71 -2.74
C GLU A 348 28.37 4.00 -3.82
N ILE A 349 28.14 5.28 -4.10
CA ILE A 349 27.22 5.70 -5.17
C ILE A 349 28.04 6.33 -6.29
N TYR A 350 28.00 5.69 -7.46
CA TYR A 350 28.58 6.21 -8.68
C TYR A 350 27.48 6.87 -9.50
N ILE A 351 27.62 8.17 -9.71
CA ILE A 351 26.74 8.94 -10.59
C ILE A 351 27.54 9.24 -11.84
N LYS A 352 27.03 8.82 -13.00
CA LYS A 352 27.66 9.05 -14.29
C LYS A 352 27.41 10.50 -14.71
N GLU A 353 28.22 11.40 -14.17
CA GLU A 353 28.32 12.75 -14.64
C GLU A 353 29.14 12.79 -15.96
N ASP A 354 28.63 13.48 -16.99
CA ASP A 354 29.12 13.48 -18.37
C ASP A 354 30.66 13.40 -18.48
N PHE A 355 31.12 12.21 -18.88
CA PHE A 355 32.47 11.80 -19.32
C PHE A 355 33.67 12.58 -18.77
N GLY A 356 34.28 12.07 -17.70
CA GLY A 356 35.64 12.47 -17.34
C GLY A 356 36.34 11.57 -16.33
N GLN A 357 35.86 11.53 -15.09
CA GLN A 357 36.55 10.87 -13.99
C GLN A 357 35.50 10.35 -13.00
N LEU A 358 35.52 9.04 -12.74
CA LEU A 358 34.76 8.42 -11.66
C LEU A 358 35.32 8.97 -10.34
N ASN A 359 34.66 9.96 -9.74
CA ASN A 359 34.99 10.39 -8.38
C ASN A 359 34.21 9.51 -7.40
N SER A 360 34.88 8.50 -6.84
CA SER A 360 34.38 7.72 -5.72
C SER A 360 34.21 8.63 -4.50
N HIS A 361 32.99 8.84 -4.03
CA HIS A 361 32.73 9.55 -2.77
C HIS A 361 32.28 8.54 -1.71
N TYR A 362 32.98 8.55 -0.58
CA TYR A 362 32.70 7.72 0.59
C TYR A 362 31.70 8.46 1.48
N ILE A 363 30.56 7.85 1.78
CA ILE A 363 29.59 8.36 2.74
C ILE A 363 29.93 7.75 4.11
N ASP A 364 30.08 8.60 5.14
CA ASP A 364 30.50 8.20 6.49
C ASP A 364 29.26 7.98 7.38
N ASP A 365 29.12 6.83 8.03
CA ASP A 365 27.93 6.47 8.83
C ASP A 365 27.82 7.25 10.16
N THR A 366 28.76 8.14 10.48
CA THR A 366 28.80 8.84 11.79
C THR A 366 28.03 10.16 11.85
N ASP A 367 27.64 10.74 10.72
CA ASP A 367 26.79 11.93 10.61
C ASP A 367 25.44 11.57 9.96
N SER A 368 24.35 12.33 10.22
CA SER A 368 23.06 11.96 9.62
C SER A 368 23.11 12.02 8.09
N LEU A 369 22.63 10.97 7.41
CA LEU A 369 22.67 10.91 5.94
C LEU A 369 21.96 12.11 5.30
N CYS A 370 20.87 12.63 5.90
CA CYS A 370 20.23 13.85 5.41
C CYS A 370 21.14 15.08 5.59
N GLU A 371 21.91 15.26 6.68
CA GLU A 371 22.84 16.42 6.80
C GLU A 371 24.01 16.34 5.82
N GLN A 372 24.54 15.13 5.58
CA GLN A 372 25.57 14.94 4.55
C GLN A 372 25.01 15.16 3.15
N LEU A 373 23.78 14.68 2.88
CA LEU A 373 23.07 14.97 1.63
C LEU A 373 22.70 16.46 1.53
N GLU A 374 22.34 17.15 2.60
CA GLU A 374 21.96 18.57 2.63
C GLU A 374 23.19 19.48 2.46
N GLN A 375 24.33 19.12 3.05
CA GLN A 375 25.64 19.74 2.77
C GLN A 375 26.13 19.47 1.34
N PHE A 376 25.87 18.27 0.81
CA PHE A 376 26.30 17.84 -0.52
C PHE A 376 25.40 18.36 -1.65
N MET A 377 24.09 18.45 -1.42
CA MET A 377 23.08 18.87 -2.41
C MET A 377 22.79 20.38 -2.37
N GLY A 378 23.09 21.07 -1.27
CA GLY A 378 22.71 22.48 -1.11
C GLY A 378 21.21 22.69 -1.36
N ASP A 379 20.85 23.61 -2.25
CA ASP A 379 19.46 23.92 -2.62
C ASP A 379 18.80 22.89 -3.59
N ALA A 380 19.48 21.78 -3.92
CA ALA A 380 18.95 20.78 -4.86
C ALA A 380 17.97 19.79 -4.20
N THR A 381 16.90 19.45 -4.92
CA THR A 381 15.81 18.59 -4.42
C THR A 381 16.03 17.12 -4.78
N LEU A 382 15.94 16.24 -3.78
CA LEU A 382 15.98 14.77 -3.95
C LEU A 382 14.90 14.27 -4.93
N PRO A 383 15.20 13.24 -5.76
CA PRO A 383 14.20 12.53 -6.54
C PRO A 383 13.07 12.00 -5.66
N LYS A 384 11.84 12.10 -6.15
CA LYS A 384 10.70 11.45 -5.50
C LYS A 384 10.95 9.95 -5.55
N HIS A 385 11.03 9.32 -4.37
CA HIS A 385 11.20 7.88 -4.12
C HIS A 385 12.63 7.35 -3.90
N ILE A 386 13.55 8.16 -3.37
CA ILE A 386 14.71 7.55 -2.67
C ILE A 386 14.21 7.01 -1.32
N THR A 387 14.24 5.68 -1.17
CA THR A 387 14.11 5.04 0.14
C THR A 387 15.52 4.85 0.68
N ILE A 388 15.85 5.60 1.73
CA ILE A 388 17.11 5.48 2.46
C ILE A 388 16.86 4.47 3.58
N PHE A 389 17.62 3.37 3.59
CA PHE A 389 17.63 2.42 4.70
C PHE A 389 18.84 2.74 5.59
N ASP A 390 18.57 3.04 6.85
CA ASP A 390 19.56 3.22 7.92
C ASP A 390 19.43 2.00 8.86
N ASN A 391 20.53 1.27 9.06
CA ASN A 391 20.55 0.02 9.82
C ASN A 391 20.98 0.21 11.29
N GLU A 392 21.25 1.44 11.77
CA GLU A 392 21.74 1.67 13.13
C GLU A 392 20.70 2.22 14.13
N VAL A 393 19.43 2.39 13.73
CA VAL A 393 18.38 2.75 14.68
C VAL A 393 17.69 1.48 15.19
N ASP A 394 18.06 1.07 16.41
CA ASP A 394 17.52 -0.07 17.17
C ASP A 394 16.05 0.17 17.64
N ASN A 395 15.16 0.61 16.73
CA ASN A 395 13.72 0.74 16.93
C ASN A 395 12.96 0.11 15.76
N GLN A 396 11.97 -0.74 16.08
CA GLN A 396 11.18 -1.57 15.17
C GLN A 396 10.19 -0.81 14.24
N GLU A 397 10.50 0.41 13.82
CA GLU A 397 9.68 1.17 12.88
C GLU A 397 10.59 1.75 11.79
N ALA A 398 10.69 1.06 10.65
CA ALA A 398 11.42 1.55 9.48
C ALA A 398 10.66 2.74 8.87
N TYR A 399 10.99 3.95 9.30
CA TYR A 399 10.50 5.18 8.68
C TYR A 399 11.20 5.37 7.33
N SER A 400 10.41 5.53 6.27
CA SER A 400 10.90 6.22 5.08
C SER A 400 11.30 7.64 5.49
N MET A 401 12.58 7.97 5.40
CA MET A 401 13.04 9.32 5.69
C MET A 401 12.59 10.26 4.55
N GLN A 402 11.69 11.20 4.86
CA GLN A 402 11.48 12.41 4.07
C GLN A 402 12.36 13.51 4.67
N CYS A 403 13.43 13.91 3.99
CA CYS A 403 14.22 15.06 4.47
C CYS A 403 13.31 16.33 4.44
N PRO A 404 13.18 17.09 5.53
CA PRO A 404 12.21 18.20 5.62
C PRO A 404 12.66 19.39 4.77
N GLY A 405 11.76 19.99 3.97
CA GLY A 405 12.03 21.26 3.27
C GLY A 405 11.70 21.32 1.77
N VAL A 406 11.29 20.22 1.14
CA VAL A 406 11.06 20.17 -0.31
C VAL A 406 9.57 20.16 -0.63
N GLU A 407 9.04 21.29 -1.11
CA GLU A 407 7.64 21.39 -1.59
C GLU A 407 7.42 20.65 -2.93
N VAL A 408 6.25 20.03 -3.03
CA VAL A 408 5.84 19.19 -4.15
C VAL A 408 5.31 20.06 -5.30
N ALA A 409 6.11 20.24 -6.35
CA ALA A 409 5.61 20.67 -7.66
C ALA A 409 5.95 19.64 -8.75
N GLN A 410 5.15 19.62 -9.82
CA GLN A 410 5.19 18.66 -10.92
C GLN A 410 6.42 18.82 -11.83
N ALA A 411 6.77 17.71 -12.49
CA ALA A 411 7.98 17.52 -13.27
C ALA A 411 8.09 18.47 -14.47
N GLU A 412 9.28 19.04 -14.65
CA GLU A 412 9.97 19.17 -15.94
C GLU A 412 11.36 19.81 -15.70
N LYS A 413 12.40 19.14 -16.23
CA LYS A 413 13.85 19.45 -16.25
C LYS A 413 14.73 18.87 -15.14
N LEU A 414 15.71 18.09 -15.60
CA LEU A 414 16.95 17.73 -14.93
C LEU A 414 17.86 18.96 -14.86
N ILE A 415 18.41 19.22 -13.68
CA ILE A 415 19.28 20.36 -13.38
C ILE A 415 20.67 19.82 -13.10
N TRP A 416 21.67 20.57 -13.58
CA TRP A 416 23.10 20.37 -13.37
C TRP A 416 23.72 21.71 -12.93
N PHE A 417 24.78 21.66 -12.11
CA PHE A 417 25.60 22.83 -11.79
C PHE A 417 27.09 22.54 -12.06
N GLU A 418 27.70 23.46 -12.80
CA GLU A 418 29.15 23.61 -12.95
C GLU A 418 29.74 24.29 -11.72
N ASP A 419 30.98 23.91 -11.41
CA ASP A 419 31.79 24.53 -10.37
C ASP A 419 32.60 25.74 -10.89
N ASN A 420 32.82 26.68 -9.97
CA ASN A 420 33.87 27.73 -9.92
C ASN A 420 33.39 29.16 -10.24
N ALA A 421 33.74 30.21 -9.48
CA ALA A 421 34.56 30.37 -8.29
C ALA A 421 34.31 31.78 -7.70
N ASP A 422 34.80 32.01 -6.48
CA ASP A 422 35.08 33.35 -5.97
C ASP A 422 36.02 34.14 -6.91
N SER A 423 35.41 35.01 -7.74
CA SER A 423 35.98 36.20 -8.41
C SER A 423 37.13 36.09 -9.43
N LEU A 424 36.83 36.68 -10.62
CA LEU A 424 37.65 37.37 -11.64
C LEU A 424 38.94 36.67 -12.13
N THR A 425 39.08 36.28 -13.41
CA THR A 425 38.57 36.81 -14.70
C THR A 425 38.18 35.71 -15.67
#